data_AF-A0A067TB84-F1
#
_entry.id   AF-A0A067TB84-F1
#
_cell.length_a   1.000
_cell.length_b   1.000
_cell.length_c   1.000
_cell.angle_alpha   90.00
_cell.angle_beta   90.00
_cell.angle_gamma   90.00
#
_symmetry.space_group_name_H-M   'P 1'
#
loop_
_entity.id
_entity.type
_entity.pdbx_description
1 polymer ?
#
loop_
_entity_poly.entity_id
_entity_poly.type
_entity_poly.pdbx_seq_one_letter_code
_entity_poly.pdbx_strand_id
1 'polypeptide(L)'
;MGQVHESHFTAFIYRQGSSVIEYGDSMHHPPPKHILPMLQWAFSGVVQHEIKQIRSGVISKQGAGSGAGSCGLAALNFIQLAADAPKGLRPWTGPDARLFRDVALECLLNFHHLATQSEGTFADWTTRVFGDEETSGMMIDDSMATGYSDYNLYKPLVKTSFFYFTTN
;
A
#
# COMPACT_ATOMS: atom_id res chain seq x y z
N MET A 1 -19.16 16.97 -8.97
CA MET A 1 -18.77 15.59 -8.58
C MET A 1 -17.27 15.48 -8.83
N GLY A 2 -16.46 15.12 -7.84
CA GLY A 2 -15.03 14.88 -8.07
C GLY A 2 -14.86 13.49 -8.65
N GLN A 3 -14.57 13.38 -9.95
CA GLN A 3 -14.21 12.12 -10.59
C GLN A 3 -12.85 11.68 -10.06
N VAL A 4 -12.78 10.44 -9.58
CA VAL A 4 -11.50 9.74 -9.51
C VAL A 4 -11.07 9.57 -10.96
N HIS A 5 -10.05 10.32 -11.40
CA HIS A 5 -9.49 10.12 -12.74
C HIS A 5 -9.05 8.65 -12.83
N GLU A 6 -9.51 7.93 -13.86
CA GLU A 6 -9.29 6.48 -14.07
C GLU A 6 -7.80 6.08 -14.20
N SER A 7 -6.86 7.01 -14.03
CA SER A 7 -5.42 6.77 -14.07
C SER A 7 -4.65 7.58 -13.03
N HIS A 8 -5.29 7.90 -11.89
CA HIS A 8 -4.64 8.63 -10.79
C HIS A 8 -4.64 7.82 -9.51
N PHE A 9 -3.45 7.59 -8.96
CA PHE A 9 -3.27 6.83 -7.72
C PHE A 9 -3.28 7.75 -6.51
N THR A 10 -3.98 7.31 -5.46
CA THR A 10 -4.09 7.99 -4.16
C THR A 10 -3.95 6.95 -3.06
N ALA A 11 -3.57 7.38 -1.85
CA ALA A 11 -3.42 6.49 -0.71
C ALA A 11 -4.29 6.93 0.48
N PHE A 12 -4.76 5.95 1.26
CA PHE A 12 -5.47 6.18 2.51
C PHE A 12 -4.71 5.50 3.64
N ILE A 13 -4.43 6.23 4.72
CA ILE A 13 -3.75 5.70 5.91
C ILE A 13 -4.71 5.73 7.08
N TYR A 14 -5.01 4.54 7.59
CA TYR A 14 -5.66 4.35 8.88
C TYR A 14 -4.60 3.99 9.93
N ARG A 15 -4.64 4.67 11.08
CA ARG A 15 -3.84 4.30 12.25
C ARG A 15 -4.75 3.71 13.31
N GLN A 16 -4.34 2.59 13.92
CA GLN A 16 -5.11 1.92 14.94
C GLN A 16 -5.50 2.89 16.07
N GLY A 17 -6.77 2.87 16.47
CA GLY A 17 -7.31 3.77 17.48
C GLY A 17 -7.74 5.15 16.97
N SER A 18 -7.41 5.50 15.72
CA SER A 18 -7.80 6.77 15.13
C SER A 18 -9.28 6.78 14.73
N SER A 19 -9.93 7.94 14.84
CA SER A 19 -11.23 8.23 14.21
C SER A 19 -11.09 8.98 12.89
N VAL A 20 -9.86 9.11 12.39
CA VAL A 20 -9.50 9.90 11.21
C VAL A 20 -8.63 9.06 10.28
N ILE A 21 -8.96 9.11 8.99
CA ILE A 21 -8.12 8.58 7.91
C ILE A 21 -7.36 9.74 7.25
N GLU A 22 -6.09 9.52 6.95
CA GLU A 22 -5.29 10.45 6.13
C GLU A 22 -5.37 10.08 4.65
N TYR A 23 -5.59 11.07 3.80
CA TYR A 23 -5.67 10.92 2.36
C TYR A 23 -4.48 11.59 1.68
N GLY A 24 -3.67 10.79 0.99
CA GLY A 24 -2.53 11.24 0.20
C GLY A 24 -2.89 11.32 -1.28
N ASP A 25 -2.93 12.54 -1.81
CA ASP A 25 -3.12 12.82 -3.23
C ASP A 25 -2.06 13.81 -3.71
N SER A 26 -1.16 13.38 -4.58
CA SER A 26 -0.08 14.21 -5.13
C SER A 26 -0.55 15.31 -6.08
N MET A 27 -1.81 15.30 -6.52
CA MET A 27 -2.43 16.40 -7.26
C MET A 27 -3.10 17.43 -6.31
N HIS A 28 -3.12 17.15 -5.01
CA HIS A 28 -3.74 17.97 -3.95
C HIS A 28 -5.25 18.20 -4.14
N HIS A 29 -5.97 17.25 -4.74
CA HIS A 29 -7.44 17.32 -4.73
C HIS A 29 -7.98 17.05 -3.31
N PRO A 30 -9.19 17.52 -2.99
CA PRO A 30 -9.83 17.14 -1.74
C PRO A 30 -10.19 15.65 -1.72
N PRO A 31 -10.26 15.00 -0.54
CA PRO A 31 -10.72 13.63 -0.42
C PRO A 31 -12.12 13.43 -1.04
N PRO A 32 -12.36 12.31 -1.75
CA PRO A 32 -13.69 12.03 -2.29
C PRO A 32 -14.74 11.90 -1.17
N LYS A 33 -15.76 12.77 -1.16
CA LYS A 33 -16.77 12.81 -0.08
C LYS A 33 -17.52 11.50 0.14
N HIS A 34 -17.64 10.68 -0.91
CA HIS A 34 -18.42 9.45 -0.91
C HIS A 34 -17.62 8.22 -0.48
N ILE A 35 -16.31 8.35 -0.25
CA ILE A 35 -15.46 7.19 0.06
C ILE A 35 -15.47 6.83 1.55
N LEU A 36 -15.86 7.75 2.43
CA LEU A 36 -15.88 7.49 3.87
C LEU A 36 -16.77 6.30 4.25
N PRO A 37 -18.03 6.17 3.77
CA PRO A 37 -18.84 4.98 4.03
C PRO A 37 -18.20 3.68 3.50
N MET A 38 -17.52 3.73 2.36
CA MET A 38 -16.84 2.56 1.79
C MET A 38 -15.64 2.14 2.64
N LEU A 39 -14.85 3.10 3.11
CA LEU A 39 -13.74 2.82 4.02
C LEU A 39 -14.25 2.28 5.36
N GLN A 40 -15.33 2.87 5.91
CA GLN A 40 -15.96 2.38 7.14
C GLN A 40 -16.44 0.93 7.00
N TRP A 41 -17.00 0.58 5.85
CA TRP A 41 -17.39 -0.79 5.53
C TRP A 41 -16.16 -1.71 5.37
N ALA A 42 -15.16 -1.30 4.60
CA ALA A 42 -13.94 -2.09 4.35
C ALA A 42 -13.15 -2.39 5.65
N PHE A 43 -13.21 -1.47 6.62
CA PHE A 43 -12.58 -1.62 7.92
C PHE A 43 -13.51 -2.21 8.99
N SER A 44 -14.74 -2.58 8.63
CA SER A 44 -15.67 -3.20 9.58
C SER A 44 -15.10 -4.53 10.09
N GLY A 45 -15.16 -4.75 11.41
CA GLY A 45 -14.58 -5.93 12.06
C GLY A 45 -13.08 -5.83 12.35
N VAL A 46 -12.32 -4.99 11.65
CA VAL A 46 -10.90 -4.72 11.93
C VAL A 46 -10.74 -3.54 12.89
N VAL A 47 -11.58 -2.52 12.71
CA VAL A 47 -11.50 -1.27 13.46
C VAL A 47 -12.57 -1.24 14.55
N GLN A 48 -12.14 -1.00 15.79
CA GLN A 48 -13.02 -0.93 16.97
C GLN A 48 -13.75 0.42 17.12
N HIS A 49 -13.38 1.43 16.31
CA HIS A 49 -13.91 2.79 16.41
C HIS A 49 -14.49 3.29 15.08
N GLU A 50 -15.53 4.10 15.18
CA GLU A 50 -16.07 4.79 14.02
C GLU A 50 -15.05 5.77 13.42
N ILE A 51 -14.86 5.70 12.11
CA ILE A 51 -14.08 6.66 11.33
C ILE A 51 -15.02 7.83 11.03
N LYS A 52 -14.73 8.98 11.63
CA LYS A 52 -15.59 10.17 11.55
C LYS A 52 -15.30 11.05 10.35
N GLN A 53 -14.06 11.04 9.87
CA GLN A 53 -13.63 11.95 8.80
C GLN A 53 -12.36 11.48 8.09
N ILE A 54 -12.16 12.07 6.91
CA ILE A 54 -10.93 11.94 6.11
C ILE A 54 -10.29 13.32 6.04
N ARG A 55 -8.99 13.40 6.34
CA ARG A 55 -8.20 14.64 6.21
C ARG A 55 -7.11 14.47 5.15
N SER A 56 -6.71 15.54 4.50
CA SER A 56 -5.53 15.50 3.63
C SER A 56 -4.26 15.26 4.45
N GLY A 57 -3.44 14.32 4.01
CA GLY A 57 -2.11 14.05 4.55
C GLY A 57 -1.05 15.00 3.97
N VAL A 58 0.16 14.91 4.51
CA VAL A 58 1.32 15.65 4.00
C VAL A 58 1.96 14.85 2.86
N ILE A 59 1.77 15.32 1.63
CA ILE A 59 2.30 14.68 0.42
C ILE A 59 2.77 15.75 -0.57
N SER A 60 3.90 15.53 -1.22
CA SER A 60 4.45 16.46 -2.22
C SER A 60 3.59 16.50 -3.47
N LYS A 61 3.54 17.68 -4.10
CA LYS A 61 2.75 17.91 -5.31
C LYS A 61 3.49 17.43 -6.56
N GLN A 62 2.78 16.75 -7.45
CA GLN A 62 3.23 16.47 -8.82
C GLN A 62 2.69 17.52 -9.80
N GLY A 63 3.37 17.74 -10.93
CA GLY A 63 2.89 18.66 -11.96
C GLY A 63 3.76 18.76 -13.20
N ALA A 64 3.33 19.58 -14.15
CA ALA A 64 4.10 19.89 -15.35
C ALA A 64 5.46 20.47 -14.98
N GLY A 65 6.54 19.87 -15.49
CA GLY A 65 7.92 20.26 -15.18
C GLY A 65 8.47 19.69 -13.86
N SER A 66 7.68 18.94 -13.08
CA SER A 66 8.14 18.37 -11.81
C SER A 66 7.32 17.13 -11.41
N GLY A 67 7.85 15.93 -11.67
CA GLY A 67 7.23 14.68 -11.24
C GLY A 67 5.92 14.28 -11.93
N ALA A 68 5.61 14.83 -13.12
CA ALA A 68 4.46 14.39 -13.91
C ALA A 68 4.47 12.86 -14.13
N GLY A 69 3.30 12.23 -13.96
CA GLY A 69 3.13 10.78 -14.11
C GLY A 69 3.63 9.94 -12.93
N SER A 70 4.03 10.55 -11.81
CA SER A 70 4.56 9.83 -10.64
C SER A 70 3.54 9.62 -9.51
N CYS A 71 2.23 9.66 -9.77
CA CYS A 71 1.21 9.57 -8.72
C CYS A 71 1.30 8.26 -7.93
N GLY A 72 1.57 7.14 -8.61
CA GLY A 72 1.81 5.85 -7.94
C GLY A 72 3.00 5.89 -6.98
N LEU A 73 4.12 6.50 -7.38
CA LEU A 73 5.30 6.62 -6.52
C LEU A 73 5.10 7.61 -5.38
N ALA A 74 4.39 8.70 -5.61
CA ALA A 74 4.08 9.66 -4.56
C ALA A 74 3.14 9.03 -3.52
N ALA A 75 2.13 8.27 -3.96
CA ALA A 75 1.24 7.51 -3.09
C ALA A 75 1.99 6.40 -2.31
N LEU A 76 2.87 5.66 -2.98
CA LEU A 76 3.72 4.66 -2.32
C LEU A 76 4.63 5.29 -1.26
N ASN A 77 5.33 6.38 -1.59
CA ASN A 77 6.19 7.08 -0.64
C ASN A 77 5.40 7.63 0.55
N PHE A 78 4.17 8.11 0.34
CA PHE A 78 3.28 8.52 1.43
C PHE A 78 2.95 7.36 2.38
N ILE A 79 2.69 6.16 1.85
CA ILE A 79 2.48 4.95 2.66
C ILE A 79 3.75 4.58 3.43
N GLN A 80 4.90 4.56 2.75
CA GLN A 80 6.18 4.18 3.33
C GLN A 80 6.60 5.12 4.46
N LEU A 81 6.42 6.44 4.29
CA LEU A 81 6.65 7.43 5.35
C LEU A 81 5.72 7.21 6.53
N ALA A 82 4.44 6.91 6.29
CA ALA A 82 3.48 6.65 7.37
C ALA A 82 3.79 5.36 8.15
N ALA A 83 4.41 4.38 7.49
CA ALA A 83 4.86 3.13 8.08
C ALA A 83 6.25 3.20 8.74
N ASP A 84 6.97 4.33 8.61
CA ASP A 84 8.39 4.48 8.98
C ASP A 84 9.28 3.36 8.39
N ALA A 85 8.99 2.98 7.14
CA ALA A 85 9.62 1.85 6.48
C ALA A 85 9.91 2.14 4.99
N PRO A 86 11.19 2.08 4.56
CA PRO A 86 12.39 1.86 5.37
C PRO A 86 12.70 3.07 6.28
N LYS A 87 13.52 2.85 7.31
CA LYS A 87 13.92 3.92 8.25
C LYS A 87 14.71 5.01 7.53
N GLY A 88 14.47 6.26 7.89
CA GLY A 88 15.18 7.40 7.31
C GLY A 88 14.78 7.69 5.86
N LEU A 89 13.65 7.13 5.40
CA LEU A 89 13.12 7.44 4.09
C LEU A 89 12.83 8.93 3.96
N ARG A 90 13.33 9.54 2.89
CA ARG A 90 13.05 10.93 2.56
C ARG A 90 11.71 11.06 1.82
N PRO A 91 10.99 12.17 2.00
CA PRO A 91 9.82 12.45 1.18
C PRO A 91 10.16 12.54 -0.30
N TRP A 92 9.30 11.94 -1.12
CA TRP A 92 9.32 12.11 -2.56
C TRP A 92 9.06 13.57 -2.89
N THR A 93 9.76 14.10 -3.88
CA THR A 93 9.53 15.43 -4.42
C THR A 93 9.48 15.34 -5.95
N GLY A 94 8.78 16.28 -6.58
CA GLY A 94 8.72 16.34 -8.05
C GLY A 94 10.10 16.43 -8.72
N PRO A 95 11.06 17.24 -8.23
CA PRO A 95 12.42 17.28 -8.77
C PRO A 95 13.17 15.94 -8.67
N ASP A 96 12.95 15.18 -7.61
CA ASP A 96 13.60 13.88 -7.40
C ASP A 96 12.87 12.72 -8.08
N ALA A 97 11.76 12.98 -8.79
CA ALA A 97 10.88 11.94 -9.30
C ALA A 97 11.55 10.91 -10.19
N ARG A 98 12.56 11.32 -10.97
CA ARG A 98 13.37 10.41 -11.79
C ARG A 98 14.15 9.43 -10.91
N LEU A 99 14.86 9.93 -9.90
CA LEU A 99 15.65 9.10 -9.00
C LEU A 99 14.78 8.08 -8.27
N PHE A 100 13.59 8.48 -7.80
CA PHE A 100 12.65 7.55 -7.20
C PHE A 100 12.13 6.48 -8.19
N ARG A 101 11.92 6.83 -9.46
CA ARG A 101 11.56 5.85 -10.50
C ARG A 101 12.69 4.86 -10.77
N ASP A 102 13.91 5.37 -10.88
CA ASP A 102 15.08 4.53 -11.17
C ASP A 102 15.32 3.54 -10.03
N VAL A 103 15.23 3.98 -8.76
CA VAL A 103 15.30 3.10 -7.58
C VAL A 103 14.17 2.08 -7.56
N ALA A 104 12.92 2.50 -7.81
CA ALA A 104 11.80 1.58 -7.83
C ALA A 104 11.93 0.52 -8.95
N LEU A 105 12.43 0.91 -10.12
CA LEU A 105 12.70 0.00 -11.22
C LEU A 105 13.82 -0.98 -10.88
N GLU A 106 14.91 -0.50 -10.28
CA GLU A 106 16.00 -1.33 -9.80
C GLU A 106 15.49 -2.37 -8.77
N CYS A 107 14.68 -1.94 -7.80
CA CYS A 107 14.05 -2.84 -6.84
C CYS A 107 13.19 -3.91 -7.54
N LEU A 108 12.40 -3.54 -8.55
CA LEU A 108 11.58 -4.49 -9.32
C LEU A 108 12.43 -5.49 -10.11
N LEU A 109 13.51 -5.03 -10.74
CA LEU A 109 14.43 -5.88 -11.49
C LEU A 109 15.16 -6.85 -10.56
N ASN A 110 15.66 -6.36 -9.43
CA ASN A 110 16.30 -7.19 -8.41
C ASN A 110 15.32 -8.22 -7.83
N PHE A 111 14.09 -7.80 -7.51
CA PHE A 111 13.04 -8.70 -7.06
C PHE A 111 12.77 -9.79 -8.08
N HIS A 112 12.54 -9.43 -9.34
CA HIS A 112 12.27 -10.38 -10.41
C HIS A 112 13.43 -11.36 -10.61
N HIS A 113 14.66 -10.86 -10.67
CA HIS A 113 15.86 -11.69 -10.82
C HIS A 113 15.96 -12.72 -9.67
N LEU A 114 15.90 -12.26 -8.42
CA LEU A 114 15.98 -13.14 -7.26
C LEU A 114 14.81 -14.14 -7.22
N ALA A 115 13.60 -13.72 -7.60
CA ALA A 115 12.41 -14.58 -7.65
C ALA A 115 12.58 -15.72 -8.65
N THR A 116 13.13 -15.43 -9.83
CA THR A 116 13.36 -16.44 -10.87
C THR A 116 14.47 -17.43 -10.53
N GLN A 117 15.40 -17.07 -9.64
CA GLN A 117 16.50 -17.93 -9.21
C GLN A 117 16.19 -18.71 -7.91
N SER A 118 15.10 -18.35 -7.22
CA SER A 118 14.76 -18.97 -5.94
C SER A 118 14.06 -20.30 -6.14
N GLU A 119 14.54 -21.34 -5.46
CA GLU A 119 13.85 -22.62 -5.39
C GLU A 119 12.67 -22.56 -4.40
N GLY A 120 11.58 -23.23 -4.73
CA GLY A 120 10.37 -23.30 -3.90
C GLY A 120 9.11 -22.84 -4.63
N THR A 121 8.01 -22.93 -3.90
CA THR A 121 6.67 -22.52 -4.32
C THR A 121 6.22 -21.31 -3.49
N PHE A 122 5.10 -20.70 -3.86
CA PHE A 122 4.51 -19.60 -3.09
C PHE A 122 4.28 -19.96 -1.61
N ALA A 123 3.90 -21.22 -1.32
CA ALA A 123 3.69 -21.71 0.03
C ALA A 123 4.99 -21.83 0.83
N ASP A 124 6.13 -22.02 0.16
CA ASP A 124 7.45 -22.09 0.81
C ASP A 124 7.99 -20.70 1.19
N TRP A 125 7.43 -19.64 0.60
CA TRP A 125 7.93 -18.27 0.74
C TRP A 125 7.00 -17.35 1.52
N THR A 126 5.80 -17.81 1.85
CA THR A 126 4.79 -16.97 2.48
C THR A 126 4.07 -17.69 3.61
N THR A 127 3.43 -16.91 4.47
CA THR A 127 2.54 -17.42 5.52
C THR A 127 1.31 -16.54 5.58
N ARG A 128 0.13 -17.10 5.88
CA ARG A 128 -1.10 -16.30 5.96
C ARG A 128 -0.97 -15.24 7.07
N VAL A 129 -1.44 -14.03 6.78
CA VAL A 129 -1.43 -12.91 7.73
C VAL A 129 -2.46 -13.14 8.83
N PHE A 130 -3.61 -13.71 8.47
CA PHE A 130 -4.65 -14.13 9.41
C PHE A 130 -4.35 -15.57 9.81
N GLY A 131 -4.18 -15.81 11.12
CA GLY A 131 -4.03 -17.16 11.64
C GLY A 131 -5.31 -17.97 11.41
N ASP A 132 -5.18 -19.29 11.33
CA ASP A 132 -6.30 -20.21 11.49
C ASP A 132 -6.82 -20.08 12.94
N GLU A 133 -7.49 -18.97 13.27
CA GLU A 133 -8.41 -19.02 14.40
C GLU A 133 -9.45 -20.07 14.04
N GLU A 134 -9.60 -21.07 14.91
CA GLU A 134 -10.54 -22.18 14.82
C GLU A 134 -11.96 -21.67 14.53
N THR A 135 -12.24 -21.37 13.27
CA THR A 135 -13.58 -21.22 12.74
C THR A 135 -14.08 -22.63 12.49
N SER A 136 -14.28 -23.34 13.60
CA SER A 136 -15.08 -24.54 13.66
C SER A 136 -16.48 -24.21 13.12
N GLY A 137 -16.70 -24.43 11.83
CA GLY A 137 -18.03 -24.47 11.22
C GLY A 137 -18.35 -23.46 10.12
N MET A 138 -17.50 -22.50 9.78
CA MET A 138 -17.71 -21.68 8.57
C MET A 138 -16.68 -22.04 7.52
N MET A 139 -17.11 -22.73 6.47
CA MET A 139 -16.33 -22.77 5.23
C MET A 139 -16.21 -21.34 4.73
N ILE A 140 -15.07 -20.71 4.99
CA ILE A 140 -14.71 -19.47 4.32
C ILE A 140 -14.58 -19.85 2.85
N ASP A 141 -15.59 -19.47 2.08
CA ASP A 141 -15.55 -19.58 0.63
C ASP A 141 -14.41 -18.69 0.14
N ASP A 142 -13.23 -19.29 -0.08
CA ASP A 142 -12.04 -18.67 -0.68
C ASP A 142 -12.35 -18.17 -2.12
N SER A 143 -13.58 -18.29 -2.65
CA SER A 143 -13.96 -17.71 -3.95
C SER A 143 -13.87 -16.18 -4.01
N MET A 144 -13.91 -15.49 -2.86
CA MET A 144 -13.66 -14.04 -2.77
C MET A 144 -12.17 -13.69 -2.69
N ALA A 145 -11.29 -14.65 -2.38
CA ALA A 145 -9.87 -14.49 -2.59
C ALA A 145 -9.65 -14.61 -4.10
N THR A 146 -9.70 -13.46 -4.78
CA THR A 146 -9.33 -13.31 -6.19
C THR A 146 -8.12 -14.20 -6.46
N GLY A 147 -8.12 -15.02 -7.51
CA GLY A 147 -7.06 -16.03 -7.81
C GLY A 147 -5.63 -15.51 -7.97
N TYR A 148 -5.34 -14.30 -7.48
CA TYR A 148 -4.03 -13.76 -7.17
C TYR A 148 -3.57 -14.23 -5.78
N SER A 149 -2.35 -14.76 -5.74
CA SER A 149 -1.56 -14.95 -4.53
C SER A 149 -1.16 -13.59 -3.95
N ASP A 150 -2.13 -12.87 -3.40
CA ASP A 150 -2.02 -11.48 -2.97
C ASP A 150 -1.31 -11.38 -1.61
N TYR A 151 -0.30 -10.51 -1.52
CA TYR A 151 0.41 -10.18 -0.29
C TYR A 151 -0.46 -9.47 0.76
N ASN A 152 -1.70 -9.09 0.42
CA ASN A 152 -2.71 -8.66 1.40
C ASN A 152 -3.20 -9.81 2.30
N LEU A 153 -3.10 -11.07 1.83
CA LEU A 153 -3.51 -12.26 2.58
C LEU A 153 -2.32 -13.05 3.13
N TYR A 154 -1.14 -12.84 2.56
CA TYR A 154 0.08 -13.59 2.87
C TYR A 154 1.25 -12.63 3.13
N LYS A 155 1.96 -12.81 4.26
CA LYS A 155 3.22 -12.12 4.50
C LYS A 155 4.39 -13.00 4.05
N PRO A 156 5.48 -12.42 3.52
CA PRO A 156 6.66 -13.21 3.16
C PRO A 156 7.32 -13.80 4.42
N LEU A 157 7.94 -14.97 4.28
CA LEU A 157 8.77 -15.57 5.31
C LEU A 157 10.15 -14.92 5.30
N VAL A 158 10.62 -14.51 6.49
CA VAL A 158 11.88 -13.77 6.73
C VAL A 158 13.13 -14.49 6.17
N LYS A 159 13.04 -15.81 5.93
CA LYS A 159 14.13 -16.63 5.37
C LYS A 159 14.38 -16.44 3.88
N THR A 160 13.48 -15.76 3.18
CA THR A 160 13.70 -15.47 1.77
C THR A 160 14.51 -14.19 1.62
N SER A 161 15.56 -14.25 0.78
CA SER A 161 16.48 -13.12 0.51
C SER A 161 15.77 -11.83 0.05
N PHE A 162 14.49 -11.92 -0.31
CA PHE A 162 13.61 -10.80 -0.66
C PHE A 162 13.41 -9.77 0.45
N PHE A 163 13.37 -10.18 1.73
CA PHE A 163 13.04 -9.27 2.83
C PHE A 163 14.13 -8.21 3.07
N TYR A 164 15.39 -8.53 2.77
CA TYR A 164 16.51 -7.60 2.94
C TYR A 164 16.45 -6.37 2.03
N PHE A 165 15.68 -6.41 0.94
CA PHE A 165 15.55 -5.30 -0.01
C PHE A 165 14.39 -4.36 0.29
N THR A 166 13.38 -4.79 1.04
CA THR A 166 12.23 -3.95 1.40
C THR A 166 12.39 -3.23 2.74
N THR A 167 13.38 -3.62 3.55
CA THR A 167 13.58 -3.11 4.92
C THR A 167 14.94 -2.47 5.18
N ASN A 168 15.81 -2.33 4.16
CA ASN A 168 17.05 -1.54 4.25
C ASN A 168 16.93 -0.26 3.45
#